data_AF-A0A0M2NDB3-F1
#
_entry.id   AF-A0A0M2NDB3-F1
#
_cell.length_a   1.000
_cell.length_b   1.000
_cell.length_c   1.000
_cell.angle_alpha   90.00
_cell.angle_beta   90.00
_cell.angle_gamma   90.00
#
_symmetry.space_group_name_H-M   'P 1'
#
loop_
_entity.id
_entity.type
_entity.pdbx_description
1 polymer ?
#
loop_
_entity_poly.entity_id
_entity_poly.type
_entity_poly.pdbx_seq_one_letter_code
_entity_poly.pdbx_strand_id
1 'polypeptide(L)'
;MSTINGINSNLYNGTATGTSQSGSNNNMFLELLSSYMGSQAGSIGGFADSSSSGSSMSGLLGGMGGSDSSMMLMLMMILLSQQKSGNTNLTGSTGTTSQCQHYFVDSYQNAAQQGIPSSSWLPSNPSLTNHVGERSAQAYESVIDQFGVETNERYRVNKNGTGDTYCNIFAWDVTRAMRAEIPHFINTATGVPMASAGANAKELDANGVNDWLNGNGAAYGWRKATAEEAQQYANAGMPAVTSWKNPSGHGHLQVVRPSADGTYDQTRGVAIAQAGRQLIRNGYCSDAYSNNTMSQIDYFVHI
;
A
#
# COMPACT_ATOMS: atom_id res chain seq x y z
N MET A 1 60.03 20.14 -24.74
CA MET A 1 60.13 18.67 -24.63
C MET A 1 58.73 18.19 -24.24
N SER A 2 57.79 18.02 -25.17
CA SER A 2 57.84 17.23 -26.42
C SER A 2 57.98 15.74 -26.10
N THR A 3 57.10 14.82 -26.54
CA THR A 3 55.89 14.91 -27.40
C THR A 3 55.20 13.53 -27.45
N ILE A 4 53.85 13.47 -27.50
CA ILE A 4 53.02 12.54 -28.36
C ILE A 4 53.12 11.01 -28.05
N ASN A 5 52.15 10.08 -28.17
CA ASN A 5 50.84 9.85 -28.84
C ASN A 5 49.98 8.95 -27.90
N GLY A 6 48.68 8.62 -28.08
CA GLY A 6 47.71 8.98 -29.12
C GLY A 6 46.58 7.93 -29.25
N ILE A 7 45.31 8.37 -29.08
CA ILE A 7 44.08 7.92 -29.77
C ILE A 7 43.66 6.43 -29.70
N ASN A 8 42.44 6.17 -29.18
CA ASN A 8 41.42 5.48 -29.98
C ASN A 8 39.98 5.77 -29.52
N SER A 9 39.23 6.47 -30.38
CA SER A 9 37.80 6.75 -30.25
C SER A 9 37.07 6.12 -31.42
N ASN A 10 36.31 5.03 -31.20
CA ASN A 10 35.51 4.43 -32.27
C ASN A 10 34.12 5.03 -32.34
N LEU A 11 33.90 5.79 -33.40
CA LEU A 11 32.58 6.14 -33.92
C LEU A 11 31.88 4.86 -34.39
N TYR A 12 30.58 4.73 -34.11
CA TYR A 12 29.70 3.94 -34.96
C TYR A 12 28.50 4.80 -35.34
N ASN A 13 28.50 5.23 -36.61
CA ASN A 13 27.42 5.99 -37.22
C ASN A 13 26.59 5.04 -38.07
N GLY A 14 25.32 4.87 -37.74
CA GLY A 14 24.41 3.93 -38.40
C GLY A 14 23.05 4.58 -38.64
N THR A 15 22.90 5.21 -39.81
CA THR A 15 21.65 5.82 -40.25
C THR A 15 20.57 4.77 -40.53
N ALA A 16 19.43 4.90 -39.86
CA ALA A 16 18.18 4.26 -40.25
C ALA A 16 17.07 5.32 -40.37
N THR A 17 16.77 5.74 -41.59
CA THR A 17 15.64 6.62 -41.90
C THR A 17 14.33 5.83 -41.81
N GLY A 18 13.50 6.13 -40.82
CA GLY A 18 12.16 5.57 -40.66
C GLY A 18 11.17 6.61 -40.18
N THR A 19 10.40 7.19 -41.09
CA THR A 19 9.31 8.11 -40.76
C THR A 19 8.08 7.33 -40.31
N SER A 20 7.64 7.53 -39.08
CA SER A 20 6.29 7.15 -38.62
C SER A 20 5.70 8.27 -37.75
N GLN A 21 4.69 8.95 -38.29
CA GLN A 21 3.82 9.80 -37.49
C GLN A 21 3.01 8.93 -36.52
N SER A 22 3.00 9.31 -35.26
CA SER A 22 1.92 9.02 -34.31
C SER A 22 1.78 10.29 -33.47
N GLY A 23 0.63 10.97 -33.43
CA GLY A 23 -0.71 10.39 -33.38
C GLY A 23 -1.21 10.67 -31.96
N SER A 24 -2.00 11.74 -31.81
CA SER A 24 -2.35 12.30 -30.49
C SER A 24 -3.12 11.30 -29.62
N ASN A 25 -2.59 11.00 -28.42
CA ASN A 25 -3.24 10.16 -27.41
C ASN A 25 -3.57 10.92 -26.10
N ASN A 26 -3.68 12.25 -26.15
CA ASN A 26 -4.03 13.05 -24.96
C ASN A 26 -5.52 13.03 -24.60
N ASN A 27 -6.39 12.40 -25.40
CA ASN A 27 -7.84 12.51 -25.25
C ASN A 27 -8.50 11.38 -24.44
N MET A 28 -7.91 10.18 -24.33
CA MET A 28 -8.56 9.07 -23.60
C MET A 28 -8.56 9.25 -22.07
N PHE A 29 -7.61 10.00 -21.50
CA PHE A 29 -7.55 10.22 -20.04
C PHE A 29 -8.60 11.24 -19.56
N LEU A 30 -8.92 12.25 -20.38
CA LEU A 30 -9.92 13.26 -20.03
C LEU A 30 -11.36 12.75 -20.13
N GLU A 31 -11.67 11.85 -21.08
CA GLU A 31 -12.99 11.21 -21.14
C GLU A 31 -13.26 10.31 -19.94
N LEU A 32 -12.23 9.58 -19.45
CA LEU A 32 -12.35 8.75 -18.25
C LEU A 32 -12.60 9.58 -16.98
N LEU A 33 -11.97 10.77 -16.88
CA LEU A 33 -12.21 11.69 -15.77
C LEU A 33 -13.62 12.30 -15.82
N SER A 34 -14.14 12.61 -17.01
CA SER A 34 -15.51 13.12 -17.16
C SER A 34 -16.60 12.06 -16.87
N SER A 35 -16.35 10.79 -17.21
CA SER A 35 -17.33 9.72 -16.94
C SER A 35 -17.50 9.46 -15.45
N TYR A 36 -16.44 9.63 -14.65
CA TYR A 36 -16.46 9.43 -13.21
C TYR A 36 -17.10 10.59 -12.43
N MET A 37 -17.11 11.81 -12.98
CA MET A 37 -17.77 12.98 -12.37
C MET A 37 -19.21 13.21 -12.85
N GLY A 38 -19.67 12.51 -13.90
CA GLY A 38 -20.98 12.72 -14.51
C GLY A 38 -22.16 11.96 -13.88
N SER A 39 -21.94 11.06 -12.93
CA SER A 39 -22.95 10.07 -12.48
C SER A 39 -23.77 10.44 -11.23
N GLN A 40 -23.70 11.69 -10.75
CA GLN A 40 -24.58 12.20 -9.68
C GLN A 40 -25.35 13.47 -10.08
N ALA A 41 -26.21 13.36 -11.09
CA ALA A 41 -27.29 14.32 -11.33
C ALA A 41 -28.45 13.66 -12.11
N GLY A 42 -29.41 13.05 -11.43
CA GLY A 42 -30.56 12.45 -12.13
C GLY A 42 -31.55 11.63 -11.31
N SER A 43 -32.57 12.31 -10.78
CA SER A 43 -33.97 11.82 -10.68
C SER A 43 -34.26 10.48 -9.97
N ILE A 44 -34.74 10.57 -8.72
CA ILE A 44 -35.97 9.86 -8.32
C ILE A 44 -36.97 10.92 -7.84
N GLY A 45 -38.18 10.88 -8.39
CA GLY A 45 -39.24 11.87 -8.14
C GLY A 45 -39.92 11.71 -6.79
N GLY A 46 -40.55 12.79 -6.31
CA GLY A 46 -41.25 12.81 -5.03
C GLY A 46 -42.74 12.47 -5.11
N PHE A 47 -43.32 12.28 -3.93
CA PHE A 47 -44.74 12.44 -3.66
C PHE A 47 -44.89 13.31 -2.40
N ALA A 48 -45.71 14.36 -2.48
CA ALA A 48 -46.37 14.97 -1.32
C ALA A 48 -47.63 14.10 -1.01
N ASP A 49 -48.34 14.13 0.13
CA ASP A 49 -48.32 14.97 1.34
C ASP A 49 -48.83 14.05 2.52
N SER A 50 -49.10 14.41 3.79
CA SER A 50 -49.34 15.71 4.45
C SER A 50 -49.13 15.68 5.98
N SER A 51 -49.52 16.77 6.63
CA SER A 51 -49.68 17.04 8.07
C SER A 51 -50.28 15.93 8.96
N SER A 52 -49.75 15.76 10.19
CA SER A 52 -50.40 16.27 11.42
C SER A 52 -49.71 15.84 12.74
N SER A 53 -50.01 16.61 13.79
CA SER A 53 -49.63 16.49 15.21
C SER A 53 -49.86 15.12 15.87
N GLY A 54 -49.03 14.75 16.86
CA GLY A 54 -49.40 13.68 17.82
C GLY A 54 -48.31 13.28 18.82
N SER A 55 -48.52 13.60 20.09
CA SER A 55 -47.63 13.33 21.23
C SER A 55 -47.47 11.83 21.62
N SER A 56 -46.34 11.55 22.29
CA SER A 56 -46.22 10.70 23.51
C SER A 56 -45.77 9.21 23.45
N MET A 57 -45.08 8.83 24.54
CA MET A 57 -44.78 7.51 25.12
C MET A 57 -43.74 6.56 24.46
N SER A 58 -42.53 6.63 25.03
CA SER A 58 -41.85 5.54 25.78
C SER A 58 -41.77 4.10 25.23
N GLY A 59 -40.53 3.64 25.02
CA GLY A 59 -40.11 2.31 25.52
C GLY A 59 -39.23 1.45 24.61
N LEU A 60 -38.25 0.78 25.23
CA LEU A 60 -37.44 -0.37 24.76
C LEU A 60 -36.41 -0.07 23.64
N LEU A 61 -35.09 -0.24 23.85
CA LEU A 61 -34.25 -1.45 24.05
C LEU A 61 -33.84 -2.15 22.74
N GLY A 62 -32.52 -2.31 22.55
CA GLY A 62 -31.88 -2.92 21.37
C GLY A 62 -31.29 -1.88 20.43
N GLY A 63 -29.98 -1.76 20.20
CA GLY A 63 -28.91 -2.71 20.49
C GLY A 63 -28.57 -3.58 19.26
N MET A 64 -28.32 -2.95 18.11
CA MET A 64 -27.87 -3.63 16.89
C MET A 64 -26.35 -3.56 16.79
N GLY A 65 -25.67 -4.57 17.34
CA GLY A 65 -24.32 -4.91 16.90
C GLY A 65 -24.37 -5.48 15.49
N GLY A 66 -23.51 -5.00 14.60
CA GLY A 66 -23.30 -5.64 13.30
C GLY A 66 -22.67 -7.01 13.55
N SER A 67 -23.33 -8.09 13.09
CA SER A 67 -22.88 -9.44 13.41
C SER A 67 -21.68 -9.87 12.58
N ASP A 68 -20.64 -10.35 13.27
CA ASP A 68 -19.35 -10.81 12.73
C ASP A 68 -19.49 -11.81 11.58
N SER A 69 -20.59 -12.58 11.59
CA SER A 69 -20.94 -13.59 10.60
C SER A 69 -21.05 -13.05 9.17
N SER A 70 -21.50 -11.79 9.00
CA SER A 70 -21.66 -11.19 7.66
C SER A 70 -20.32 -10.85 7.00
N MET A 71 -19.36 -10.38 7.79
CA MET A 71 -18.01 -10.01 7.34
C MET A 71 -17.14 -11.25 7.10
N MET A 72 -17.24 -12.26 7.99
CA MET A 72 -16.69 -13.61 7.76
C MET A 72 -17.19 -14.22 6.45
N LEU A 73 -18.49 -14.08 6.14
CA LEU A 73 -19.05 -14.56 4.89
C LEU A 73 -18.48 -13.82 3.67
N MET A 74 -18.25 -12.51 3.75
CA MET A 74 -17.66 -11.74 2.65
C MET A 74 -16.20 -12.11 2.40
N LEU A 75 -15.41 -12.31 3.46
CA LEU A 75 -14.03 -12.81 3.36
C LEU A 75 -14.00 -14.26 2.82
N MET A 76 -14.91 -15.13 3.29
CA MET A 76 -15.08 -16.47 2.72
C MET A 76 -15.50 -16.45 1.25
N MET A 77 -16.38 -15.55 0.82
CA MET A 77 -16.77 -15.42 -0.60
C MET A 77 -15.57 -15.03 -1.46
N ILE A 78 -14.72 -14.12 -1.00
CA ILE A 78 -13.48 -13.72 -1.68
C ILE A 78 -12.53 -14.93 -1.79
N LEU A 79 -12.31 -15.67 -0.70
CA LEU A 79 -11.46 -16.87 -0.68
C LEU A 79 -12.01 -18.02 -1.54
N LEU A 80 -13.32 -18.30 -1.47
CA LEU A 80 -13.99 -19.36 -2.22
C LEU A 80 -14.07 -19.05 -3.73
N SER A 81 -14.15 -17.77 -4.11
CA SER A 81 -14.10 -17.37 -5.53
C SER A 81 -12.78 -17.71 -6.22
N GLN A 82 -11.69 -17.89 -5.46
CA GLN A 82 -10.36 -18.22 -5.97
C GLN A 82 -10.11 -19.74 -6.03
N GLN A 83 -10.94 -20.58 -5.41
CA GLN A 83 -10.69 -22.02 -5.26
C GLN A 83 -11.08 -22.87 -6.48
N LYS A 84 -11.17 -22.30 -7.70
CA LYS A 84 -11.56 -23.04 -8.91
C LYS A 84 -10.73 -22.72 -10.15
N SER A 85 -9.45 -23.09 -10.11
CA SER A 85 -8.66 -23.38 -11.32
C SER A 85 -7.81 -24.64 -11.14
N GLY A 86 -8.49 -25.79 -11.13
CA GLY A 86 -7.85 -27.10 -11.16
C GLY A 86 -7.55 -27.53 -12.60
N ASN A 87 -6.29 -27.38 -13.00
CA ASN A 87 -5.58 -28.04 -14.11
C ASN A 87 -6.42 -28.88 -15.11
N THR A 88 -6.56 -28.38 -16.35
CA THR A 88 -6.71 -29.23 -17.54
C THR A 88 -5.75 -28.79 -18.64
N ASN A 89 -4.90 -29.71 -19.08
CA ASN A 89 -4.21 -29.60 -20.36
C ASN A 89 -5.24 -29.64 -21.49
N LEU A 90 -5.36 -28.58 -22.30
CA LEU A 90 -5.99 -28.66 -23.61
C LEU A 90 -5.47 -27.57 -24.55
N THR A 91 -5.22 -27.98 -25.79
CA THR A 91 -4.50 -27.26 -26.83
C THR A 91 -5.35 -26.16 -27.47
N GLY A 92 -4.77 -24.95 -27.59
CA GLY A 92 -5.08 -23.97 -28.63
C GLY A 92 -6.54 -23.50 -28.82
N SER A 93 -6.88 -22.34 -28.27
CA SER A 93 -7.85 -21.43 -28.90
C SER A 93 -7.60 -19.98 -28.49
N THR A 94 -7.55 -19.08 -29.47
CA THR A 94 -7.41 -17.64 -29.27
C THR A 94 -8.75 -17.03 -28.86
N GLY A 95 -8.94 -16.80 -27.55
CA GLY A 95 -10.09 -16.07 -27.00
C GLY A 95 -9.62 -14.91 -26.12
N THR A 96 -9.81 -13.67 -26.59
CA THR A 96 -9.46 -12.46 -25.85
C THR A 96 -10.46 -12.19 -24.72
N THR A 97 -10.19 -12.69 -23.53
CA THR A 97 -10.86 -12.24 -22.30
C THR A 97 -10.19 -10.96 -21.81
N SER A 98 -10.85 -9.82 -22.03
CA SER A 98 -10.43 -8.54 -21.44
C SER A 98 -10.63 -8.56 -19.93
N GLN A 99 -9.63 -9.05 -19.20
CA GLN A 99 -9.50 -8.77 -17.78
C GLN A 99 -8.97 -7.34 -17.59
N CYS A 100 -9.51 -6.62 -16.62
CA CYS A 100 -8.94 -5.36 -16.15
C CYS A 100 -7.61 -5.64 -15.45
N GLN A 101 -6.55 -5.80 -16.24
CA GLN A 101 -5.17 -5.74 -15.78
C GLN A 101 -4.94 -4.34 -15.23
N HIS A 102 -5.04 -4.19 -13.91
CA HIS A 102 -4.49 -3.01 -13.24
C HIS A 102 -3.01 -2.94 -13.62
N TYR A 103 -2.62 -1.86 -14.29
CA TYR A 103 -1.24 -1.57 -14.63
C TYR A 103 -0.45 -1.23 -13.36
N PHE A 104 -0.13 -2.26 -12.57
CA PHE A 104 1.09 -2.23 -11.78
C PHE A 104 2.23 -2.10 -12.79
N VAL A 105 2.85 -0.92 -12.83
CA VAL A 105 4.15 -0.78 -13.48
C VAL A 105 5.11 -1.65 -12.67
N ASP A 106 5.39 -2.85 -13.18
CA ASP A 106 6.39 -3.75 -12.62
C ASP A 106 7.78 -3.09 -12.80
N SER A 107 8.09 -2.15 -11.91
CA SER A 107 9.35 -1.39 -11.86
C SER A 107 10.59 -2.26 -11.57
N TYR A 108 10.39 -3.58 -11.53
CA TYR A 108 11.32 -4.65 -11.22
C TYR A 108 12.15 -5.10 -12.44
N GLN A 109 12.10 -4.37 -13.56
CA GLN A 109 12.94 -4.60 -14.75
C GLN A 109 14.44 -4.28 -14.54
N ASN A 110 14.81 -3.62 -13.43
CA ASN A 110 16.22 -3.55 -13.04
C ASN A 110 16.61 -4.78 -12.23
N ALA A 111 17.57 -5.54 -12.75
CA ALA A 111 18.19 -6.70 -12.10
C ALA A 111 19.07 -6.28 -10.90
N ALA A 112 18.45 -5.66 -9.89
CA ALA A 112 19.08 -5.37 -8.62
C ALA A 112 19.58 -6.67 -7.98
N GLN A 113 20.80 -6.67 -7.42
CA GLN A 113 21.26 -7.81 -6.63
C GLN A 113 20.25 -8.08 -5.51
N GLN A 114 19.96 -9.37 -5.29
CA GLN A 114 19.16 -9.82 -4.16
C GLN A 114 19.76 -9.32 -2.85
N GLY A 115 18.94 -8.75 -1.96
CA GLY A 115 19.37 -8.23 -0.67
C GLY A 115 18.64 -6.97 -0.19
N ILE A 116 18.94 -6.62 1.06
CA ILE A 116 18.38 -5.46 1.77
C ILE A 116 19.53 -4.46 1.98
N PRO A 117 19.60 -3.35 1.21
CA PRO A 117 20.72 -2.42 1.30
C PRO A 117 20.64 -1.55 2.55
N SER A 118 21.79 -1.26 3.17
CA SER A 118 21.88 -0.37 4.35
C SER A 118 21.47 1.08 4.06
N SER A 119 21.56 1.50 2.80
CA SER A 119 21.15 2.82 2.28
C SER A 119 19.63 2.88 2.10
N SER A 120 18.95 3.70 2.91
CA SER A 120 17.48 3.81 2.96
C SER A 120 16.83 4.28 1.65
N TRP A 121 17.54 5.06 0.83
CA TRP A 121 17.06 5.57 -0.45
C TRP A 121 17.10 4.54 -1.60
N LEU A 122 17.75 3.39 -1.39
CA LEU A 122 17.76 2.29 -2.36
C LEU A 122 16.63 1.31 -2.07
N PRO A 123 15.91 0.81 -3.08
CA PRO A 123 14.90 -0.23 -2.90
C PRO A 123 15.55 -1.54 -2.44
N SER A 124 14.89 -2.26 -1.54
CA SER A 124 15.23 -3.65 -1.25
C SER A 124 14.82 -4.58 -2.41
N ASN A 125 15.60 -5.64 -2.62
CA ASN A 125 15.19 -6.80 -3.41
C ASN A 125 15.12 -8.02 -2.46
N PRO A 126 13.99 -8.21 -1.75
CA PRO A 126 13.84 -9.23 -0.72
C PRO A 126 13.74 -10.65 -1.31
N SER A 127 14.40 -11.61 -0.67
CA SER A 127 14.37 -13.02 -1.09
C SER A 127 13.00 -13.67 -0.93
N LEU A 128 12.19 -13.21 0.04
CA LEU A 128 10.81 -13.65 0.23
C LEU A 128 9.86 -12.56 -0.26
N THR A 129 9.11 -12.87 -1.32
CA THR A 129 7.97 -12.08 -1.79
C THR A 129 6.68 -12.91 -1.66
N ASN A 130 5.53 -12.24 -1.60
CA ASN A 130 4.23 -12.89 -1.49
C ASN A 130 3.23 -12.23 -2.45
N HIS A 131 2.64 -13.01 -3.35
CA HIS A 131 1.73 -12.50 -4.38
C HIS A 131 0.26 -12.52 -3.91
N VAL A 132 -0.58 -11.70 -4.55
CA VAL A 132 -2.04 -11.78 -4.38
C VAL A 132 -2.50 -13.19 -4.78
N GLY A 133 -3.18 -13.89 -3.88
CA GLY A 133 -3.56 -15.30 -4.02
C GLY A 133 -2.68 -16.30 -3.24
N GLU A 134 -1.46 -15.91 -2.84
CA GLU A 134 -0.53 -16.72 -2.03
C GLU A 134 -0.50 -16.29 -0.54
N ARG A 135 -1.28 -15.25 -0.22
CA ARG A 135 -1.33 -14.60 1.09
C ARG A 135 -1.85 -15.54 2.18
N SER A 136 -1.12 -15.57 3.30
CA SER A 136 -1.47 -16.26 4.54
C SER A 136 -0.72 -15.60 5.70
N ALA A 137 -1.21 -15.77 6.94
CA ALA A 137 -0.56 -15.23 8.14
C ALA A 137 0.94 -15.59 8.17
N GLN A 138 1.27 -16.89 8.13
CA GLN A 138 2.64 -17.38 8.21
C GLN A 138 3.56 -16.83 7.10
N ALA A 139 3.05 -16.70 5.87
CA ALA A 139 3.82 -16.13 4.78
C ALA A 139 4.04 -14.62 4.97
N TYR A 140 3.07 -13.89 5.53
CA TYR A 140 3.23 -12.47 5.84
C TYR A 140 4.19 -12.25 7.02
N GLU A 141 4.11 -13.04 8.10
CA GLU A 141 5.10 -13.03 9.18
C GLU A 141 6.52 -13.28 8.66
N SER A 142 6.68 -14.28 7.79
CA SER A 142 7.98 -14.61 7.18
C SER A 142 8.53 -13.46 6.34
N VAL A 143 7.67 -12.77 5.59
CA VAL A 143 8.04 -11.58 4.81
C VAL A 143 8.44 -10.41 5.71
N ILE A 144 7.73 -10.18 6.82
CA ILE A 144 8.08 -9.13 7.80
C ILE A 144 9.41 -9.44 8.49
N ASP A 145 9.56 -10.67 8.98
CA ASP A 145 10.70 -11.07 9.81
C ASP A 145 12.02 -11.13 9.02
N GLN A 146 11.98 -11.36 7.69
CA GLN A 146 13.19 -11.36 6.84
C GLN A 146 13.98 -10.05 6.92
N PHE A 147 13.28 -8.94 7.19
CA PHE A 147 13.89 -7.62 7.25
C PHE A 147 14.70 -7.41 8.53
N GLY A 148 14.45 -8.18 9.58
CA GLY A 148 15.23 -8.14 10.82
C GLY A 148 15.21 -6.76 11.47
N VAL A 149 14.01 -6.16 11.64
CA VAL A 149 13.84 -4.73 11.96
C VAL A 149 14.62 -4.24 13.19
N GLU A 150 14.87 -5.11 14.17
CA GLU A 150 15.62 -4.81 15.41
C GLU A 150 17.15 -4.85 15.25
N THR A 151 17.66 -5.52 14.21
CA THR A 151 19.10 -5.82 14.06
C THR A 151 19.69 -5.32 12.74
N ASN A 152 18.87 -5.03 11.74
CA ASN A 152 19.32 -4.64 10.42
C ASN A 152 19.75 -3.16 10.36
N GLU A 153 20.99 -2.95 9.91
CA GLU A 153 21.61 -1.63 9.70
C GLU A 153 20.74 -0.66 8.89
N ARG A 154 19.88 -1.15 7.99
CA ARG A 154 18.93 -0.32 7.23
C ARG A 154 18.04 0.53 8.13
N TYR A 155 17.60 0.00 9.27
CA TYR A 155 16.59 0.61 10.13
C TYR A 155 17.13 1.23 11.43
N ARG A 156 18.45 1.15 11.70
CA ARG A 156 19.01 1.70 12.94
C ARG A 156 18.63 3.18 13.11
N VAL A 157 18.05 3.50 14.26
CA VAL A 157 17.72 4.87 14.69
C VAL A 157 19.00 5.72 14.81
N ASN A 158 18.92 7.02 14.58
CA ASN A 158 20.05 7.96 14.75
C ASN A 158 21.25 7.66 13.80
N LYS A 159 20.98 7.27 12.55
CA LYS A 159 22.02 7.04 11.52
C LYS A 159 22.55 8.35 10.94
N ASN A 160 21.68 9.33 10.76
CA ASN A 160 21.98 10.60 10.11
C ASN A 160 21.99 11.80 11.08
N GLY A 161 21.60 11.60 12.34
CA GLY A 161 21.66 12.62 13.39
C GLY A 161 20.98 12.16 14.68
N THR A 162 20.43 13.11 15.44
CA THR A 162 19.57 12.80 16.59
C THR A 162 18.12 12.90 16.16
N GLY A 163 17.39 11.79 16.22
CA GLY A 163 15.94 11.72 15.99
C GLY A 163 15.51 11.13 14.65
N ASP A 164 16.43 10.76 13.74
CA ASP A 164 16.04 10.07 12.51
C ASP A 164 15.58 8.63 12.76
N THR A 165 14.46 8.28 12.14
CA THR A 165 13.82 6.96 12.20
C THR A 165 13.45 6.52 10.78
N TYR A 166 13.22 5.22 10.59
CA TYR A 166 13.12 4.57 9.28
C TYR A 166 11.78 3.85 9.10
N CYS A 167 10.73 4.35 9.76
CA CYS A 167 9.42 3.71 9.82
C CYS A 167 8.70 3.66 8.47
N ASN A 168 8.80 4.71 7.66
CA ASN A 168 8.38 4.74 6.26
C ASN A 168 9.18 3.75 5.39
N ILE A 169 10.49 3.64 5.60
CA ILE A 169 11.38 2.73 4.84
C ILE A 169 11.04 1.27 5.12
N PHE A 170 10.84 0.92 6.38
CA PHE A 170 10.45 -0.44 6.77
C PHE A 170 9.09 -0.85 6.19
N ALA A 171 8.10 0.04 6.24
CA ALA A 171 6.81 -0.22 5.60
C ALA A 171 6.92 -0.30 4.07
N TRP A 172 7.75 0.54 3.44
CA TRP A 172 8.04 0.46 2.01
C TRP A 172 8.60 -0.92 1.63
N ASP A 173 9.65 -1.38 2.31
CA ASP A 173 10.29 -2.66 2.03
C ASP A 173 9.31 -3.84 2.18
N VAL A 174 8.56 -3.87 3.29
CA VAL A 174 7.56 -4.93 3.55
C VAL A 174 6.42 -4.90 2.52
N THR A 175 5.86 -3.73 2.22
CA THR A 175 4.74 -3.63 1.27
C THR A 175 5.20 -3.92 -0.16
N ARG A 176 6.43 -3.55 -0.53
CA ARG A 176 7.08 -3.94 -1.79
C ARG A 176 7.25 -5.46 -1.89
N ALA A 177 7.71 -6.13 -0.83
CA ALA A 177 7.80 -7.59 -0.76
C ALA A 177 6.43 -8.30 -0.93
N MET A 178 5.36 -7.69 -0.41
CA MET A 178 3.97 -8.17 -0.51
C MET A 178 3.24 -7.74 -1.80
N ARG A 179 3.98 -7.19 -2.78
CA ARG A 179 3.47 -6.66 -4.06
C ARG A 179 2.31 -5.66 -3.87
N ALA A 180 2.41 -4.83 -2.83
CA ALA A 180 1.40 -3.91 -2.31
C ALA A 180 1.99 -2.51 -2.04
N GLU A 181 3.02 -2.14 -2.79
CA GLU A 181 3.99 -1.09 -2.44
C GLU A 181 3.38 0.27 -2.05
N ILE A 182 3.64 0.69 -0.80
CA ILE A 182 3.53 2.09 -0.40
C ILE A 182 4.80 2.80 -0.90
N PRO A 183 4.69 3.86 -1.71
CA PRO A 183 5.85 4.44 -2.39
C PRO A 183 6.78 5.19 -1.44
N HIS A 184 8.08 5.05 -1.68
CA HIS A 184 9.10 5.94 -1.11
C HIS A 184 9.17 7.28 -1.84
N PHE A 185 9.09 7.26 -3.18
CA PHE A 185 9.08 8.46 -4.02
C PHE A 185 7.76 8.56 -4.80
N ILE A 186 7.26 9.79 -4.93
CA ILE A 186 6.12 10.11 -5.82
C ILE A 186 6.47 11.28 -6.74
N ASN A 187 5.77 11.38 -7.87
CA ASN A 187 5.79 12.56 -8.70
C ASN A 187 5.05 13.72 -8.01
N THR A 188 5.71 14.86 -7.83
CA THR A 188 5.19 16.03 -7.08
C THR A 188 3.89 16.61 -7.61
N ALA A 189 3.64 16.50 -8.92
CA ALA A 189 2.48 17.09 -9.56
C ALA A 189 1.27 16.15 -9.62
N THR A 190 1.48 14.83 -9.51
CA THR A 190 0.44 13.82 -9.81
C THR A 190 0.23 12.77 -8.72
N GLY A 191 1.10 12.65 -7.72
CA GLY A 191 1.00 11.62 -6.68
C GLY A 191 1.36 10.20 -7.13
N VAL A 192 1.70 10.00 -8.40
CA VAL A 192 2.07 8.71 -8.99
C VAL A 192 3.40 8.21 -8.41
N PRO A 193 3.51 6.94 -7.95
CA PRO A 193 4.76 6.32 -7.51
C PRO A 193 5.90 6.46 -8.51
N MET A 194 7.13 6.66 -7.99
CA MET A 194 8.36 6.71 -8.76
C MET A 194 9.36 5.69 -8.20
N ALA A 195 10.10 5.02 -9.10
CA ALA A 195 11.05 3.97 -8.72
C ALA A 195 12.32 4.50 -8.02
N SER A 196 12.61 5.80 -8.13
CA SER A 196 13.77 6.47 -7.52
C SER A 196 13.54 7.97 -7.39
N ALA A 197 14.43 8.64 -6.66
CA ALA A 197 14.61 10.09 -6.74
C ALA A 197 14.91 10.52 -8.19
N GLY A 198 14.63 11.80 -8.49
CA GLY A 198 14.81 12.40 -9.82
C GLY A 198 14.13 13.75 -9.94
N ALA A 199 14.11 14.32 -11.15
CA ALA A 199 13.37 15.54 -11.44
C ALA A 199 11.87 15.34 -11.17
N ASN A 200 11.26 16.26 -10.42
CA ASN A 200 9.87 16.17 -9.94
C ASN A 200 9.56 15.00 -9.00
N ALA A 201 10.56 14.30 -8.46
CA ALA A 201 10.33 13.32 -7.40
C ALA A 201 10.27 14.01 -6.02
N LYS A 202 9.34 13.58 -5.17
CA LYS A 202 9.30 13.89 -3.73
C LYS A 202 9.46 12.58 -2.95
N GLU A 203 10.43 12.56 -2.04
CA GLU A 203 10.53 11.54 -1.00
C GLU A 203 9.39 11.70 0.02
N LEU A 204 8.77 10.60 0.44
CA LEU A 204 7.69 10.59 1.41
C LEU A 204 8.22 10.26 2.82
N ASP A 205 8.10 11.24 3.72
CA ASP A 205 8.14 11.00 5.16
C ASP A 205 6.82 10.36 5.62
N ALA A 206 6.72 10.00 6.91
CA ALA A 206 5.51 9.36 7.44
C ALA A 206 4.22 10.20 7.27
N ASN A 207 4.33 11.54 7.33
CA ASN A 207 3.21 12.43 7.05
C ASN A 207 2.81 12.39 5.56
N GLY A 208 3.80 12.43 4.66
CA GLY A 208 3.59 12.29 3.23
C GLY A 208 3.02 10.94 2.81
N VAL A 209 3.37 9.86 3.50
CA VAL A 209 2.73 8.54 3.33
C VAL A 209 1.26 8.59 3.75
N ASN A 210 0.92 9.20 4.89
CA ASN A 210 -0.49 9.36 5.30
C ASN A 210 -1.31 10.15 4.27
N ASP A 211 -0.75 11.25 3.75
CA ASP A 211 -1.38 12.06 2.70
C ASP A 211 -1.54 11.28 1.38
N TRP A 212 -0.55 10.47 1.02
CA TRP A 212 -0.63 9.60 -0.15
C TRP A 212 -1.68 8.50 0.01
N LEU A 213 -1.73 7.83 1.17
CA LEU A 213 -2.72 6.79 1.46
C LEU A 213 -4.16 7.33 1.42
N ASN A 214 -4.41 8.51 2.01
CA ASN A 214 -5.74 9.14 1.98
C ASN A 214 -6.11 9.71 0.59
N GLY A 215 -5.16 10.24 -0.18
CA GLY A 215 -5.44 10.94 -1.45
C GLY A 215 -5.28 10.12 -2.73
N ASN A 216 -4.37 9.14 -2.74
CA ASN A 216 -3.99 8.36 -3.93
C ASN A 216 -4.10 6.84 -3.70
N GLY A 217 -3.94 6.36 -2.46
CA GLY A 217 -3.81 4.95 -2.12
C GLY A 217 -4.90 4.04 -2.71
N ALA A 218 -6.14 4.54 -2.79
CA ALA A 218 -7.27 3.80 -3.38
C ALA A 218 -7.04 3.38 -4.84
N ALA A 219 -6.32 4.18 -5.64
CA ALA A 219 -5.95 3.81 -7.02
C ALA A 219 -4.89 2.69 -7.09
N TYR A 220 -4.22 2.41 -5.97
CA TYR A 220 -3.15 1.43 -5.79
C TYR A 220 -3.54 0.34 -4.78
N GLY A 221 -4.85 0.04 -4.64
CA GLY A 221 -5.36 -1.06 -3.81
C GLY A 221 -5.44 -0.80 -2.31
N TRP A 222 -5.08 0.40 -1.81
CA TRP A 222 -5.15 0.72 -0.39
C TRP A 222 -6.50 1.32 0.01
N ARG A 223 -7.17 0.72 1.00
CA ARG A 223 -8.43 1.19 1.58
C ARG A 223 -8.22 1.57 3.05
N LYS A 224 -8.85 2.66 3.49
CA LYS A 224 -8.95 3.02 4.92
C LYS A 224 -9.84 2.04 5.68
N ALA A 225 -9.41 1.66 6.87
CA ALA A 225 -10.02 0.62 7.69
C ALA A 225 -10.12 1.04 9.16
N THR A 226 -10.87 0.29 9.95
CA THR A 226 -10.80 0.28 11.41
C THR A 226 -9.56 -0.50 11.91
N ALA A 227 -9.21 -0.33 13.19
CA ALA A 227 -8.14 -1.10 13.83
C ALA A 227 -8.42 -2.62 13.77
N GLU A 228 -9.66 -3.01 14.07
CA GLU A 228 -10.07 -4.42 14.06
C GLU A 228 -10.02 -5.03 12.65
N GLU A 229 -10.55 -4.34 11.63
CA GLU A 229 -10.39 -4.77 10.23
C GLU A 229 -8.91 -4.90 9.85
N ALA A 230 -8.05 -3.95 10.24
CA ALA A 230 -6.62 -4.01 9.90
C ALA A 230 -5.94 -5.23 10.53
N GLN A 231 -6.29 -5.60 11.75
CA GLN A 231 -5.81 -6.83 12.37
C GLN A 231 -6.35 -8.08 11.68
N GLN A 232 -7.64 -8.12 11.34
CA GLN A 232 -8.26 -9.24 10.63
C GLN A 232 -7.61 -9.44 9.24
N TYR A 233 -7.31 -8.36 8.52
CA TYR A 233 -6.62 -8.42 7.23
C TYR A 233 -5.18 -8.92 7.38
N ALA A 234 -4.43 -8.41 8.37
CA ALA A 234 -3.09 -8.92 8.65
C ALA A 234 -3.12 -10.42 9.01
N ASN A 235 -4.09 -10.86 9.82
CA ASN A 235 -4.30 -12.27 10.18
C ASN A 235 -4.70 -13.15 8.97
N ALA A 236 -5.28 -12.57 7.92
CA ALA A 236 -5.48 -13.22 6.63
C ALA A 236 -4.25 -13.19 5.70
N GLY A 237 -3.12 -12.61 6.15
CA GLY A 237 -1.90 -12.43 5.36
C GLY A 237 -1.95 -11.24 4.38
N MET A 238 -2.93 -10.35 4.52
CA MET A 238 -3.05 -9.15 3.67
C MET A 238 -2.28 -7.97 4.28
N PRO A 239 -1.53 -7.21 3.47
CA PRO A 239 -0.79 -6.06 3.97
C PRO A 239 -1.68 -5.03 4.64
N ALA A 240 -1.30 -4.63 5.84
CA ALA A 240 -1.98 -3.61 6.61
C ALA A 240 -0.96 -2.71 7.33
N VAL A 241 -1.28 -1.43 7.46
CA VAL A 241 -0.41 -0.44 8.11
C VAL A 241 -1.20 0.46 9.04
N THR A 242 -0.54 0.91 10.11
CA THR A 242 -0.99 2.04 10.92
C THR A 242 -0.30 3.30 10.41
N SER A 243 -0.99 4.43 10.44
CA SER A 243 -0.48 5.72 9.97
C SER A 243 -0.99 6.84 10.85
N TRP A 244 -0.07 7.50 11.55
CA TRP A 244 -0.37 8.70 12.33
C TRP A 244 0.29 9.91 11.68
N LYS A 245 -0.53 10.86 11.22
CA LYS A 245 -0.07 12.16 10.75
C LYS A 245 0.07 13.12 11.93
N ASN A 246 1.22 13.79 12.03
CA ASN A 246 1.50 14.82 13.01
C ASN A 246 1.68 16.17 12.31
N PRO A 247 0.67 17.07 12.32
CA PRO A 247 0.77 18.37 11.65
C PRO A 247 1.87 19.30 12.22
N SER A 248 2.34 19.03 13.45
CA SER A 248 3.31 19.87 14.17
C SER A 248 4.67 19.20 14.35
N GLY A 249 4.97 18.13 13.60
CA GLY A 249 6.22 17.40 13.71
C GLY A 249 6.30 16.17 12.82
N HIS A 250 7.09 15.18 13.21
CA HIS A 250 7.17 13.91 12.49
C HIS A 250 5.96 13.03 12.80
N GLY A 251 5.30 12.54 11.74
CA GLY A 251 4.33 11.45 11.85
C GLY A 251 5.00 10.11 12.14
N HIS A 252 4.20 9.04 12.21
CA HIS A 252 4.71 7.68 12.38
C HIS A 252 3.87 6.67 11.59
N LEU A 253 4.48 5.55 11.24
CA LEU A 253 3.93 4.50 10.39
C LEU A 253 4.39 3.15 10.93
N GLN A 254 3.51 2.15 10.97
CA GLN A 254 3.88 0.80 11.41
C GLN A 254 3.27 -0.24 10.48
N VAL A 255 3.93 -1.39 10.37
CA VAL A 255 3.37 -2.55 9.70
C VAL A 255 2.49 -3.30 10.69
N VAL A 256 1.22 -3.52 10.37
CA VAL A 256 0.35 -4.40 11.14
C VAL A 256 0.71 -5.84 10.79
N ARG A 257 1.03 -6.65 11.80
CA ARG A 257 1.39 -8.06 11.62
C ARG A 257 0.23 -8.97 12.02
N PRO A 258 0.27 -10.25 11.60
CA PRO A 258 -0.50 -11.29 12.26
C PRO A 258 -0.31 -11.24 13.78
N SER A 259 -1.41 -11.30 14.53
CA SER A 259 -1.40 -11.42 15.99
C SER A 259 -1.23 -12.89 16.39
N ALA A 260 -0.53 -13.14 17.49
CA ALA A 260 -0.15 -14.50 17.91
C ALA A 260 -1.33 -15.41 18.24
N ASP A 261 -2.49 -14.84 18.58
CA ASP A 261 -3.75 -15.55 18.85
C ASP A 261 -4.77 -15.42 17.69
N GLY A 262 -4.44 -14.70 16.63
CA GLY A 262 -5.35 -14.43 15.50
C GLY A 262 -6.48 -13.43 15.81
N THR A 263 -6.44 -12.69 16.93
CA THR A 263 -7.48 -11.74 17.35
C THR A 263 -7.00 -10.29 17.44
N TYR A 264 -7.94 -9.35 17.57
CA TYR A 264 -7.69 -7.93 17.85
C TYR A 264 -7.83 -7.64 19.35
N ASP A 265 -6.90 -6.86 19.90
CA ASP A 265 -6.95 -6.42 21.30
C ASP A 265 -7.36 -4.94 21.39
N GLN A 266 -8.55 -4.67 21.91
CA GLN A 266 -9.05 -3.29 22.01
C GLN A 266 -8.24 -2.40 22.98
N THR A 267 -7.52 -2.98 23.93
CA THR A 267 -6.73 -2.24 24.93
C THR A 267 -5.32 -1.92 24.42
N ARG A 268 -4.69 -2.86 23.71
CA ARG A 268 -3.34 -2.73 23.16
C ARG A 268 -3.31 -2.19 21.72
N GLY A 269 -4.44 -2.28 21.01
CA GLY A 269 -4.55 -2.01 19.59
C GLY A 269 -4.12 -3.20 18.74
N VAL A 270 -3.73 -2.96 17.49
CA VAL A 270 -3.26 -4.01 16.58
C VAL A 270 -1.82 -4.42 16.90
N ALA A 271 -1.46 -5.67 16.55
CA ALA A 271 -0.10 -6.18 16.60
C ALA A 271 0.76 -5.55 15.50
N ILE A 272 1.97 -5.11 15.82
CA ILE A 272 2.83 -4.31 14.94
C ILE A 272 4.28 -4.77 14.88
N ALA A 273 4.93 -4.42 13.76
CA ALA A 273 6.37 -4.26 13.63
C ALA A 273 6.66 -2.81 13.24
N GLN A 274 7.73 -2.22 13.77
CA GLN A 274 8.07 -0.83 13.49
C GLN A 274 9.57 -0.52 13.54
N ALA A 275 9.97 0.49 12.74
CA ALA A 275 11.31 1.07 12.67
C ALA A 275 11.32 2.55 13.07
N GLY A 276 10.52 2.92 14.08
CA GLY A 276 10.46 4.26 14.65
C GLY A 276 11.56 4.50 15.67
N ARG A 277 11.26 5.24 16.74
CA ARG A 277 12.23 5.54 17.81
C ARG A 277 12.60 4.31 18.65
N GLN A 278 11.76 3.30 18.64
CA GLN A 278 12.05 1.95 19.12
C GLN A 278 11.95 1.01 17.93
N LEU A 279 12.89 0.08 17.81
CA LEU A 279 12.78 -1.00 16.85
C LEU A 279 12.01 -2.12 17.54
N ILE A 280 10.89 -2.54 16.96
CA ILE A 280 10.01 -3.57 17.53
C ILE A 280 9.71 -4.56 16.42
N ARG A 281 10.14 -5.82 16.58
CA ARG A 281 9.78 -6.92 15.68
C ARG A 281 8.36 -7.39 15.93
N ASN A 282 7.96 -7.50 17.19
CA ASN A 282 6.64 -7.95 17.61
C ASN A 282 6.21 -7.22 18.88
N GLY A 283 5.11 -6.49 18.77
CA GLY A 283 4.48 -5.75 19.87
C GLY A 283 3.10 -5.28 19.44
N TYR A 284 2.53 -4.30 20.13
CA TYR A 284 1.23 -3.71 19.84
C TYR A 284 1.33 -2.19 19.68
N CYS A 285 0.30 -1.54 19.14
CA CYS A 285 0.28 -0.07 19.02
C CYS A 285 0.56 0.66 20.35
N SER A 286 0.06 0.14 21.47
CA SER A 286 0.31 0.66 22.82
C SER A 286 1.79 0.69 23.22
N ASP A 287 2.63 -0.14 22.60
CA ASP A 287 4.08 -0.20 22.90
C ASP A 287 4.86 0.91 22.19
N ALA A 288 4.25 1.56 21.19
CA ALA A 288 4.86 2.61 20.36
C ALA A 288 4.17 3.98 20.52
N TYR A 289 2.89 4.00 20.88
CA TYR A 289 2.05 5.19 20.95
C TYR A 289 1.50 5.42 22.36
N SER A 290 1.34 6.69 22.72
CA SER A 290 0.54 7.06 23.89
C SER A 290 -0.96 6.84 23.63
N ASN A 291 -1.75 6.61 24.67
CA ASN A 291 -3.21 6.46 24.56
C ASN A 291 -3.87 7.64 23.81
N ASN A 292 -3.35 8.86 23.99
CA ASN A 292 -3.83 10.07 23.30
C ASN A 292 -3.52 10.06 21.79
N THR A 293 -2.48 9.34 21.37
CA THR A 293 -2.10 9.17 19.97
C THR A 293 -2.87 8.02 19.32
N MET A 294 -3.18 6.96 20.08
CA MET A 294 -3.89 5.78 19.55
C MET A 294 -5.26 6.10 18.93
N SER A 295 -5.97 7.11 19.45
CA SER A 295 -7.24 7.60 18.87
C SER A 295 -7.09 8.44 17.60
N GLN A 296 -5.86 8.76 17.19
CA GLN A 296 -5.52 9.56 16.01
C GLN A 296 -4.86 8.72 14.91
N ILE A 297 -4.77 7.40 15.09
CA ILE A 297 -4.19 6.48 14.11
C ILE A 297 -5.21 6.20 13.01
N ASP A 298 -4.84 6.47 11.76
CA ASP A 298 -5.50 5.90 10.61
C ASP A 298 -4.97 4.47 10.38
N TYR A 299 -5.86 3.56 9.97
CA TYR A 299 -5.48 2.21 9.55
C TYR A 299 -5.79 2.03 8.07
N PHE A 300 -4.89 1.34 7.36
CA PHE A 300 -5.07 1.05 5.94
C PHE A 300 -4.76 -0.43 5.65
N VAL A 301 -5.52 -1.01 4.72
CA VAL A 301 -5.38 -2.39 4.26
C VAL A 301 -5.25 -2.41 2.74
N HIS A 302 -4.45 -3.32 2.18
CA HIS A 302 -4.37 -3.56 0.75
C HIS A 302 -5.32 -4.69 0.34
N ILE A 303 -6.28 -4.38 -0.54
CA ILE A 303 -7.28 -5.33 -1.07
C ILE A 303 -6.84 -6.01 -2.37
#